data_AF-A0A7K1C170-F1
#
_entry.id   AF-A0A7K1C170-F1
#
_cell.length_a   1.000
_cell.length_b   1.000
_cell.length_c   1.000
_cell.angle_alpha   90.00
_cell.angle_beta   90.00
_cell.angle_gamma   90.00
#
_symmetry.space_group_name_H-M   'P 1'
#
loop_
_entity.id
_entity.type
_entity.pdbx_description
1 polymer ?
#
loop_
_entity_poly.entity_id
_entity_poly.type
_entity_poly.pdbx_seq_one_letter_code
_entity_poly.pdbx_strand_id
1 'polypeptide(L)'
;MSRWRKGFLLALILPLPFILTPPAHAGYTGVQYGIVNENGSLTLTAPSGAVFTQVVFASYGSPTQTYPYSIGACHAATSSNVVGTAFLNRNSATLGATNGNFTDPCVGTGKQLAVTMGYTYSLTNSSLPTISGSTSVGATLTATQGTWANTPNSYAYQWQRAATSGGTYSDIASANSNTYVITSSDVGKFLKVVVAATNDAGSVSAASLPTASAVSGITSTTLSLSGSPTVAYYRTATPISISVTADGKVSVFANGKIIPGCKNALTSSLAFTCNWKPTTHGSVTLVSTYTPTVAGYQSSTSSSYRIHVIMRTNKR
;
A
#
# COMPACT_ATOMS: atom_id res chain seq x y z
N MET A 1 -70.77 -46.14 -13.23
CA MET A 1 -70.15 -45.03 -13.98
C MET A 1 -69.30 -44.19 -13.02
N SER A 2 -67.98 -44.32 -13.00
CA SER A 2 -67.06 -43.22 -12.69
C SER A 2 -65.64 -43.64 -13.07
N ARG A 3 -65.11 -43.01 -14.12
CA ARG A 3 -63.74 -43.19 -14.60
C ARG A 3 -62.84 -42.19 -13.88
N TRP A 4 -61.90 -42.66 -13.07
CA TRP A 4 -60.80 -41.84 -12.57
C TRP A 4 -59.71 -41.74 -13.65
N ARG A 5 -59.59 -40.58 -14.30
CA ARG A 5 -58.43 -40.27 -15.17
C ARG A 5 -57.28 -39.82 -14.28
N LYS A 6 -56.19 -40.61 -14.25
CA LYS A 6 -54.90 -40.18 -13.71
C LYS A 6 -54.34 -39.09 -14.64
N GLY A 7 -54.30 -37.86 -14.16
CA GLY A 7 -53.64 -36.75 -14.84
C GLY A 7 -52.13 -36.89 -14.74
N PHE A 8 -51.47 -37.00 -15.89
CA PHE A 8 -50.01 -36.97 -16.01
C PHE A 8 -49.58 -35.51 -15.90
N LEU A 9 -48.94 -35.12 -14.79
CA LEU A 9 -48.32 -33.80 -14.68
C LEU A 9 -47.11 -33.78 -15.61
N LEU A 10 -47.23 -33.06 -16.74
CA LEU A 10 -46.11 -32.77 -17.62
C LEU A 10 -45.25 -31.70 -16.94
N ALA A 11 -44.14 -32.11 -16.34
CA ALA A 11 -43.15 -31.19 -15.79
C ALA A 11 -42.55 -30.36 -16.93
N LEU A 12 -42.93 -29.09 -17.00
CA LEU A 12 -42.36 -28.09 -17.90
C LEU A 12 -40.91 -27.82 -17.44
N ILE A 13 -39.95 -28.50 -18.04
CA ILE A 13 -38.53 -28.18 -17.89
C ILE A 13 -38.29 -26.86 -18.64
N LEU A 14 -38.33 -25.75 -17.92
CA LEU A 14 -37.87 -24.46 -18.44
C LEU A 14 -36.37 -24.59 -18.74
N PRO A 15 -35.89 -24.25 -19.94
CA PRO A 15 -34.45 -24.26 -20.21
C PRO A 15 -33.78 -23.23 -19.31
N LEU A 16 -32.84 -23.70 -18.48
CA LEU A 16 -31.93 -22.82 -17.75
C LEU A 16 -31.26 -21.88 -18.75
N PRO A 17 -31.18 -20.56 -18.48
CA PRO A 17 -30.46 -19.66 -19.36
C PRO A 17 -29.01 -20.14 -19.45
N PHE A 18 -28.58 -20.49 -20.67
CA PHE A 18 -27.19 -20.77 -20.99
C PHE A 18 -26.41 -19.47 -20.72
N ILE A 19 -25.88 -19.33 -19.51
CA ILE A 19 -24.88 -18.31 -19.21
C ILE A 19 -23.63 -18.81 -19.92
N LEU A 20 -23.37 -18.29 -21.12
CA LEU A 20 -22.05 -18.37 -21.74
C LEU A 20 -21.10 -17.68 -20.78
N THR A 21 -20.44 -18.44 -19.92
CA THR A 21 -19.28 -17.94 -19.18
C THR A 21 -18.28 -17.52 -20.26
N PRO A 22 -17.95 -16.22 -20.34
CA PRO A 22 -16.94 -15.79 -21.30
C PRO A 22 -15.65 -16.57 -21.01
N PRO A 23 -14.87 -16.92 -22.05
CA PRO A 23 -13.61 -17.62 -21.85
C PRO A 23 -12.76 -16.88 -20.81
N ALA A 24 -12.05 -17.64 -19.96
CA ALA A 24 -11.28 -17.16 -18.80
C ALA A 24 -10.19 -16.09 -19.08
N HIS A 25 -10.12 -15.58 -20.31
CA HIS A 25 -9.20 -14.55 -20.78
C HIS A 25 -9.88 -13.22 -21.11
N ALA A 26 -11.19 -13.08 -20.85
CA ALA A 26 -11.95 -11.96 -21.40
C ALA A 26 -11.86 -10.63 -20.60
N GLY A 27 -11.27 -10.57 -19.40
CA GLY A 27 -11.15 -9.28 -18.65
C GLY A 27 -12.50 -8.62 -18.25
N TYR A 28 -13.61 -9.35 -18.41
CA TYR A 28 -14.95 -8.96 -17.98
C TYR A 28 -15.73 -10.14 -17.40
N THR A 29 -16.68 -9.85 -16.50
CA THR A 29 -17.52 -10.84 -15.81
C THR A 29 -18.84 -11.12 -16.54
N GLY A 30 -19.29 -10.22 -17.41
CA GLY A 30 -20.47 -10.40 -18.25
C GLY A 30 -20.58 -9.32 -19.32
N VAL A 31 -21.66 -9.34 -20.12
CA VAL A 31 -21.88 -8.37 -21.19
C VAL A 31 -23.25 -7.71 -21.11
N GLN A 32 -23.34 -6.48 -21.59
CA GLN A 32 -24.59 -5.82 -21.98
C GLN A 32 -24.52 -5.49 -23.46
N TYR A 33 -25.64 -5.56 -24.16
CA TYR A 33 -25.68 -5.31 -25.59
C TYR A 33 -26.98 -4.63 -26.00
N GLY A 34 -26.94 -3.99 -27.16
CA GLY A 34 -28.13 -3.40 -27.76
C GLY A 34 -27.86 -2.89 -29.16
N ILE A 35 -28.94 -2.66 -29.88
CA ILE A 35 -28.93 -2.14 -31.24
C ILE A 35 -29.98 -1.04 -31.36
N VAL A 36 -29.65 0.02 -32.09
CA VAL A 36 -30.58 1.12 -32.38
C VAL A 36 -30.40 1.60 -33.81
N ASN A 37 -31.49 2.00 -34.45
CA ASN A 37 -31.46 2.60 -35.78
C ASN A 37 -30.77 3.97 -35.78
N GLU A 38 -30.31 4.41 -36.95
CA GLU A 38 -29.78 5.74 -37.21
C GLU A 38 -30.71 6.82 -36.64
N ASN A 39 -30.11 7.84 -36.01
CA ASN A 39 -30.75 8.91 -35.26
C ASN A 39 -31.44 8.51 -33.95
N GLY A 40 -31.44 7.23 -33.58
CA GLY A 40 -31.83 6.78 -32.25
C GLY A 40 -30.71 6.96 -31.20
N SER A 41 -31.05 6.71 -29.94
CA SER A 41 -30.10 6.72 -28.82
C SER A 41 -30.03 5.35 -28.17
N LEU A 42 -28.83 4.81 -28.03
CA LEU A 42 -28.58 3.57 -27.33
C LEU A 42 -28.18 3.86 -25.89
N THR A 43 -28.96 3.36 -24.94
CA THR A 43 -28.61 3.39 -23.52
C THR A 43 -28.28 1.97 -23.07
N LEU A 44 -27.11 1.79 -22.45
CA LEU A 44 -26.72 0.54 -21.80
C LEU A 44 -26.42 0.82 -20.33
N THR A 45 -26.85 -0.10 -19.46
CA THR A 45 -26.63 -0.04 -18.02
C THR A 45 -26.11 -1.39 -17.52
N ALA A 46 -24.93 -1.38 -16.92
CA ALA A 46 -24.35 -2.53 -16.26
C ALA A 46 -25.09 -2.81 -14.93
N PRO A 47 -25.05 -4.05 -14.40
CA PRO A 47 -25.59 -4.38 -13.08
C PRO A 47 -25.05 -3.46 -11.98
N SER A 48 -25.80 -3.33 -10.87
CA SER A 48 -25.36 -2.53 -9.72
C SER A 48 -23.99 -3.00 -9.21
N GLY A 49 -23.09 -2.04 -8.99
CA GLY A 49 -21.70 -2.31 -8.57
C GLY A 49 -20.76 -2.73 -9.71
N ALA A 50 -21.22 -2.79 -10.96
CA ALA A 50 -20.38 -3.05 -12.13
C ALA A 50 -20.15 -1.79 -12.98
N VAL A 51 -19.05 -1.79 -13.74
CA VAL A 51 -18.72 -0.78 -14.75
C VAL A 51 -18.34 -1.45 -16.05
N PHE A 52 -18.55 -0.77 -17.17
CA PHE A 52 -18.06 -1.26 -18.46
C PHE A 52 -16.54 -1.13 -18.54
N THR A 53 -15.87 -2.23 -18.81
CA THR A 53 -14.40 -2.34 -18.85
C THR A 53 -13.87 -2.62 -20.24
N GLN A 54 -14.73 -3.08 -21.17
CA GLN A 54 -14.31 -3.43 -22.52
C GLN A 54 -15.40 -3.20 -23.56
N VAL A 55 -15.00 -2.68 -24.72
CA VAL A 55 -15.83 -2.76 -25.94
C VAL A 55 -15.60 -4.13 -26.56
N VAL A 56 -16.59 -5.02 -26.47
CA VAL A 56 -16.51 -6.38 -27.04
C VAL A 56 -16.85 -6.34 -28.53
N PHE A 57 -17.83 -5.51 -28.90
CA PHE A 57 -18.24 -5.28 -30.28
C PHE A 57 -18.83 -3.87 -30.42
N ALA A 58 -18.55 -3.20 -31.53
CA ALA A 58 -19.23 -1.97 -31.92
C ALA A 58 -19.25 -1.84 -33.43
N SER A 59 -20.42 -1.56 -34.00
CA SER A 59 -20.54 -1.25 -35.42
C SER A 59 -21.68 -0.27 -35.64
N TYR A 60 -21.35 0.90 -36.19
CA TYR A 60 -22.30 1.81 -36.82
C TYR A 60 -22.27 1.59 -38.33
N GLY A 61 -23.40 1.16 -38.90
CA GLY A 61 -23.49 0.78 -40.32
C GLY A 61 -24.60 -0.24 -40.54
N SER A 62 -24.30 -1.38 -41.15
CA SER A 62 -25.28 -2.45 -41.41
C SER A 62 -24.91 -3.76 -40.67
N PRO A 63 -24.80 -3.78 -39.33
CA PRO A 63 -24.49 -5.00 -38.59
C PRO A 63 -25.62 -6.05 -38.72
N THR A 64 -25.34 -7.30 -38.31
CA THR A 64 -26.43 -8.28 -38.14
C THR A 64 -27.42 -7.77 -37.08
N GLN A 65 -28.71 -8.00 -37.32
CA GLN A 65 -29.77 -7.53 -36.40
C GLN A 65 -30.00 -8.46 -35.19
N THR A 66 -29.31 -9.60 -35.15
CA THR A 66 -29.45 -10.60 -34.09
C THR A 66 -28.13 -10.77 -33.37
N TYR A 67 -28.20 -10.84 -32.04
CA TYR A 67 -27.05 -11.12 -31.18
C TYR A 67 -26.66 -12.62 -31.27
N PRO A 68 -25.35 -12.98 -31.32
CA PRO A 68 -24.19 -12.09 -31.35
C PRO A 68 -24.07 -11.32 -32.67
N TYR A 69 -23.74 -10.02 -32.56
CA TYR A 69 -23.63 -9.14 -33.70
C TYR A 69 -22.36 -9.39 -34.52
N SER A 70 -22.45 -9.17 -35.82
CA SER A 70 -21.33 -9.22 -36.76
C SER A 70 -21.29 -7.97 -37.64
N ILE A 71 -20.10 -7.58 -38.06
CA ILE A 71 -19.90 -6.48 -39.01
C ILE A 71 -20.54 -6.87 -40.35
N GLY A 72 -21.31 -5.97 -40.95
CA GLY A 72 -21.84 -6.13 -42.30
C GLY A 72 -21.08 -5.30 -43.34
N ALA A 73 -21.66 -5.20 -44.54
CA ALA A 73 -21.03 -4.53 -45.68
C ALA A 73 -20.77 -3.03 -45.46
N CYS A 74 -21.55 -2.38 -44.59
CA CYS A 74 -21.33 -1.01 -44.15
C CYS A 74 -20.88 -0.98 -42.68
N HIS A 75 -19.77 -0.29 -42.40
CA HIS A 75 -19.20 -0.17 -41.06
C HIS A 75 -18.30 1.06 -40.93
N ALA A 76 -18.56 1.90 -39.92
CA ALA A 76 -17.65 2.96 -39.51
C ALA A 76 -16.50 2.40 -38.66
N ALA A 77 -15.27 2.47 -39.17
CA ALA A 77 -14.08 1.94 -38.48
C ALA A 77 -13.82 2.57 -37.09
N THR A 78 -14.35 3.77 -36.83
CA THR A 78 -14.23 4.48 -35.55
C THR A 78 -15.20 3.98 -34.47
N SER A 79 -16.12 3.07 -34.80
CA SER A 79 -17.22 2.65 -33.92
C SER A 79 -16.75 2.26 -32.52
N SER A 80 -15.72 1.43 -32.42
CA SER A 80 -15.20 0.96 -31.13
C SER A 80 -14.62 2.08 -30.27
N ASN A 81 -13.95 3.06 -30.87
CA ASN A 81 -13.36 4.18 -30.13
C ASN A 81 -14.42 5.15 -29.61
N VAL A 82 -15.42 5.44 -30.44
CA VAL A 82 -16.54 6.33 -30.06
C VAL A 82 -17.36 5.69 -28.93
N VAL A 83 -17.70 4.40 -29.08
CA VAL A 83 -18.37 3.62 -28.03
C VAL A 83 -17.51 3.53 -26.77
N GLY A 84 -16.22 3.25 -26.90
CA GLY A 84 -15.31 3.18 -25.76
C GLY A 84 -15.27 4.48 -24.97
N THR A 85 -15.18 5.62 -25.65
CA THR A 85 -15.20 6.96 -25.03
C THR A 85 -16.51 7.22 -24.29
N ALA A 86 -17.64 6.72 -24.78
CA ALA A 86 -18.96 6.90 -24.19
C ALA A 86 -19.22 5.98 -23.00
N PHE A 87 -18.77 4.72 -23.03
CA PHE A 87 -19.21 3.71 -22.06
C PHE A 87 -18.14 3.27 -21.05
N LEU A 88 -16.85 3.26 -21.40
CA LEU A 88 -15.80 2.72 -20.50
C LEU A 88 -15.74 3.50 -19.18
N ASN A 89 -15.49 2.76 -18.09
CA ASN A 89 -15.44 3.26 -16.71
C ASN A 89 -16.74 3.90 -16.22
N ARG A 90 -17.88 3.60 -16.85
CA ARG A 90 -19.21 4.04 -16.42
C ARG A 90 -20.11 2.84 -16.15
N ASN A 91 -21.03 2.98 -15.19
CA ASN A 91 -22.08 2.00 -14.96
C ASN A 91 -23.20 2.12 -16.01
N SER A 92 -23.51 3.35 -16.46
CA SER A 92 -24.54 3.62 -17.46
C SER A 92 -24.13 4.82 -18.32
N ALA A 93 -24.49 4.78 -19.60
CA ALA A 93 -24.34 5.90 -20.52
C ALA A 93 -25.34 5.77 -21.69
N THR A 94 -25.53 6.88 -22.41
CA THR A 94 -26.35 6.96 -23.61
C THR A 94 -25.50 7.50 -24.76
N LEU A 95 -25.59 6.87 -25.94
CA LEU A 95 -24.88 7.27 -27.14
C LEU A 95 -25.83 7.37 -28.33
N GLY A 96 -25.85 8.52 -28.99
CA GLY A 96 -26.63 8.72 -30.22
C GLY A 96 -26.01 8.04 -31.43
N ALA A 97 -26.81 7.31 -32.20
CA ALA A 97 -26.42 6.62 -33.43
C ALA A 97 -26.50 7.56 -34.64
N THR A 98 -25.64 8.59 -34.65
CA THR A 98 -25.67 9.67 -35.66
C THR A 98 -24.38 9.75 -36.47
N ASN A 99 -24.48 10.27 -37.69
CA ASN A 99 -23.32 10.57 -38.54
C ASN A 99 -22.38 11.60 -37.90
N GLY A 100 -22.89 12.46 -37.00
CA GLY A 100 -22.06 13.39 -36.24
C GLY A 100 -21.09 12.69 -35.29
N ASN A 101 -21.51 11.55 -34.70
CA ASN A 101 -20.68 10.78 -33.77
C ASN A 101 -19.76 9.78 -34.49
N PHE A 102 -20.21 9.19 -35.60
CA PHE A 102 -19.54 8.05 -36.24
C PHE A 102 -19.02 8.31 -37.66
N THR A 103 -19.31 9.48 -38.26
CA THR A 103 -19.24 9.72 -39.72
C THR A 103 -20.22 8.83 -40.49
N ASP A 104 -20.53 9.19 -41.75
CA ASP A 104 -21.38 8.35 -42.62
C ASP A 104 -20.52 7.36 -43.44
N PRO A 105 -20.48 6.06 -43.08
CA PRO A 105 -19.72 5.04 -43.81
C PRO A 105 -20.41 4.58 -45.12
N CYS A 106 -21.70 4.83 -45.32
CA CYS A 106 -22.44 4.34 -46.49
C CYS A 106 -23.67 5.22 -46.79
N VAL A 107 -23.42 6.32 -47.50
CA VAL A 107 -24.45 7.28 -47.89
C VAL A 107 -25.60 6.60 -48.64
N GLY A 108 -26.84 6.94 -48.27
CA GLY A 108 -28.05 6.38 -48.87
C GLY A 108 -28.49 5.02 -48.32
N THR A 109 -27.71 4.42 -47.41
CA THR A 109 -28.09 3.20 -46.70
C THR A 109 -28.53 3.56 -45.28
N GLY A 110 -29.64 2.96 -44.82
CA GLY A 110 -30.07 3.09 -43.43
C GLY A 110 -29.08 2.41 -42.50
N LYS A 111 -28.57 3.14 -41.51
CA LYS A 111 -27.56 2.63 -40.57
C LYS A 111 -28.17 2.24 -39.23
N GLN A 112 -27.44 1.45 -38.48
CA GLN A 112 -27.75 1.03 -37.11
C GLN A 112 -26.46 1.02 -36.30
N LEU A 113 -26.56 1.37 -35.02
CA LEU A 113 -25.49 1.18 -34.04
C LEU A 113 -25.78 -0.09 -33.24
N ALA A 114 -24.96 -1.13 -33.43
CA ALA A 114 -24.96 -2.33 -32.61
C ALA A 114 -23.73 -2.36 -31.72
N VAL A 115 -23.92 -2.61 -30.42
CA VAL A 115 -22.86 -2.57 -29.41
C VAL A 115 -23.00 -3.76 -28.46
N THR A 116 -21.86 -4.36 -28.11
CA THR A 116 -21.69 -5.27 -26.98
C THR A 116 -20.58 -4.73 -26.09
N MET A 117 -20.90 -4.47 -24.82
CA MET A 117 -19.97 -4.01 -23.80
C MET A 117 -19.74 -5.11 -22.77
N GLY A 118 -18.47 -5.39 -22.44
CA GLY A 118 -18.08 -6.20 -21.30
C GLY A 118 -18.07 -5.36 -20.03
N TYR A 119 -18.57 -5.91 -18.91
CA TYR A 119 -18.55 -5.27 -17.60
C TYR A 119 -17.84 -6.12 -16.56
N THR A 120 -17.28 -5.46 -15.54
CA THR A 120 -16.67 -6.09 -14.36
C THR A 120 -17.21 -5.42 -13.09
N TYR A 121 -17.35 -6.19 -12.00
CA TYR A 121 -17.73 -5.63 -10.71
C TYR A 121 -16.58 -4.86 -10.06
N SER A 122 -16.88 -3.65 -9.57
CA SER A 122 -15.93 -2.81 -8.84
C SER A 122 -15.56 -3.42 -7.49
N LEU A 123 -14.34 -3.19 -7.04
CA LEU A 123 -13.88 -3.69 -5.74
C LEU A 123 -14.59 -2.98 -4.58
N THR A 124 -14.89 -3.74 -3.53
CA THR A 124 -15.41 -3.21 -2.27
C THR A 124 -14.62 -3.82 -1.12
N ASN A 125 -14.04 -2.99 -0.27
CA ASN A 125 -13.40 -3.46 0.96
C ASN A 125 -14.48 -3.83 1.99
N SER A 126 -14.44 -5.06 2.50
CA SER A 126 -15.35 -5.55 3.55
C SER A 126 -14.68 -5.69 4.92
N SER A 127 -13.34 -5.67 4.96
CA SER A 127 -12.56 -5.62 6.19
C SER A 127 -11.29 -4.82 5.97
N LEU A 128 -11.02 -3.87 6.87
CA LEU A 128 -9.89 -2.97 6.76
C LEU A 128 -8.55 -3.73 6.85
N PRO A 129 -7.49 -3.21 6.19
CA PRO A 129 -6.12 -3.60 6.48
C PRO A 129 -5.78 -3.44 7.97
N THR A 130 -4.91 -4.31 8.48
CA THR A 130 -4.41 -4.27 9.87
C THR A 130 -2.89 -4.22 9.89
N ILE A 131 -2.34 -3.58 10.93
CA ILE A 131 -0.89 -3.47 11.16
C ILE A 131 -0.51 -4.33 12.36
N SER A 132 0.56 -5.10 12.23
CA SER A 132 1.21 -5.84 13.31
C SER A 132 2.69 -5.48 13.43
N GLY A 133 3.28 -5.74 14.60
CA GLY A 133 4.67 -5.38 14.94
C GLY A 133 4.74 -4.42 16.12
N SER A 134 5.96 -4.15 16.59
CA SER A 134 6.22 -3.20 17.67
C SER A 134 6.46 -1.80 17.12
N THR A 135 5.94 -0.78 17.78
CA THR A 135 6.11 0.63 17.40
C THR A 135 7.39 1.22 17.99
N SER A 136 8.54 0.64 17.66
CA SER A 136 9.86 1.08 18.11
C SER A 136 10.79 1.31 16.92
N VAL A 137 11.69 2.29 17.00
CA VAL A 137 12.68 2.51 15.92
C VAL A 137 13.47 1.24 15.62
N GLY A 138 13.64 0.94 14.33
CA GLY A 138 14.30 -0.27 13.84
C GLY A 138 13.42 -1.52 13.79
N ALA A 139 12.23 -1.50 14.41
CA ALA A 139 11.27 -2.59 14.27
C ALA A 139 10.60 -2.56 12.89
N THR A 140 10.17 -3.74 12.44
CA THR A 140 9.41 -3.90 11.20
C THR A 140 7.92 -4.01 11.53
N LEU A 141 7.12 -3.16 10.90
CA LEU A 141 5.66 -3.30 10.85
C LEU A 141 5.26 -4.10 9.61
N THR A 142 4.21 -4.89 9.75
CA THR A 142 3.64 -5.68 8.65
C THR A 142 2.16 -5.33 8.49
N ALA A 143 1.73 -5.10 7.26
CA ALA A 143 0.36 -4.81 6.89
C ALA A 143 -0.33 -6.03 6.27
N THR A 144 -1.57 -6.31 6.67
CA THR A 144 -2.46 -7.20 5.92
C THR A 144 -3.11 -6.43 4.76
N GLN A 145 -3.62 -7.14 3.76
CA GLN A 145 -4.34 -6.52 2.64
C GLN A 145 -5.79 -6.12 2.99
N GLY A 146 -6.35 -6.63 4.09
CA GLY A 146 -7.79 -6.59 4.37
C GLY A 146 -8.56 -7.67 3.60
N THR A 147 -9.89 -7.54 3.54
CA THR A 147 -10.77 -8.42 2.77
C THR A 147 -11.53 -7.62 1.72
N TRP A 148 -11.58 -8.14 0.50
CA TRP A 148 -12.13 -7.47 -0.66
C TRP A 148 -13.13 -8.36 -1.40
N ALA A 149 -14.27 -7.79 -1.80
CA ALA A 149 -15.17 -8.39 -2.76
C ALA A 149 -14.67 -8.19 -4.20
N ASN A 150 -15.13 -9.03 -5.13
CA ASN A 150 -14.85 -8.94 -6.58
C ASN A 150 -13.37 -9.14 -6.96
N THR A 151 -12.67 -9.97 -6.18
CA THR A 151 -11.32 -10.52 -6.38
C THR A 151 -10.31 -9.56 -7.01
N PRO A 152 -9.49 -8.88 -6.19
CA PRO A 152 -8.35 -8.12 -6.68
C PRO A 152 -7.33 -9.01 -7.39
N ASN A 153 -6.67 -8.48 -8.43
CA ASN A 153 -5.54 -9.11 -9.12
C ASN A 153 -4.17 -8.62 -8.59
N SER A 154 -4.15 -7.48 -7.90
CA SER A 154 -2.93 -6.89 -7.35
C SER A 154 -3.22 -5.92 -6.20
N TYR A 155 -2.18 -5.64 -5.40
CA TYR A 155 -2.22 -4.71 -4.29
C TYR A 155 -1.01 -3.78 -4.29
N ALA A 156 -1.22 -2.53 -3.93
CA ALA A 156 -0.17 -1.55 -3.65
C ALA A 156 -0.34 -1.00 -2.22
N TYR A 157 0.77 -0.68 -1.58
CA TYR A 157 0.81 -0.16 -0.22
C TYR A 157 1.36 1.26 -0.22
N GLN A 158 0.91 2.07 0.72
CA GLN A 158 1.50 3.37 1.02
C GLN A 158 1.45 3.60 2.52
N TRP A 159 2.60 3.59 3.18
CA TRP A 159 2.69 3.94 4.59
C TRP A 159 2.61 5.45 4.78
N GLN A 160 1.90 5.86 5.83
CA GLN A 160 1.68 7.25 6.17
C GLN A 160 1.94 7.49 7.65
N ARG A 161 2.28 8.73 8.00
CA ARG A 161 2.50 9.15 9.39
C ARG A 161 1.76 10.43 9.75
N ALA A 162 1.37 10.54 11.02
CA ALA A 162 0.72 11.72 11.60
C ALA A 162 1.24 12.00 13.02
N ALA A 163 1.15 13.25 13.47
CA ALA A 163 1.56 13.65 14.82
C ALA A 163 0.61 13.15 15.92
N THR A 164 -0.66 12.92 15.57
CA THR A 164 -1.72 12.45 16.48
C THR A 164 -2.48 11.31 15.81
N SER A 165 -3.06 10.40 16.61
CA SER A 165 -3.79 9.23 16.09
C SER A 165 -4.93 9.62 15.12
N GLY A 166 -5.68 10.69 15.41
CA GLY A 166 -6.73 11.23 14.54
C GLY A 166 -6.28 12.37 13.61
N GLY A 167 -4.98 12.57 13.44
CA GLY A 167 -4.44 13.71 12.68
C GLY A 167 -4.49 13.54 11.16
N THR A 168 -4.01 14.55 10.44
CA THR A 168 -3.75 14.45 8.99
C THR A 168 -2.52 13.59 8.75
N TYR A 169 -2.68 12.54 7.96
CA TYR A 169 -1.61 11.62 7.60
C TYR A 169 -0.95 12.05 6.30
N SER A 170 0.38 11.98 6.29
CA SER A 170 1.22 12.29 5.14
C SER A 170 1.97 11.04 4.69
N ASP A 171 2.15 10.90 3.38
CA ASP A 171 2.90 9.79 2.80
C ASP A 171 4.35 9.80 3.27
N ILE A 172 4.82 8.61 3.65
CA ILE A 172 6.24 8.37 3.86
C ILE A 172 6.82 8.00 2.50
N ALA A 173 7.76 8.81 2.02
CA ALA A 173 8.38 8.62 0.72
C ALA A 173 8.97 7.20 0.59
N SER A 174 8.68 6.55 -0.55
CA SER A 174 9.15 5.20 -0.91
C SER A 174 8.69 4.06 0.01
N ALA A 175 7.83 4.32 0.98
CA ALA A 175 7.29 3.27 1.86
C ALA A 175 6.08 2.59 1.21
N ASN A 176 6.34 1.77 0.20
CA ASN A 176 5.32 1.16 -0.68
C ASN A 176 5.23 -0.38 -0.60
N SER A 177 5.95 -0.98 0.34
CA SER A 177 5.92 -2.42 0.62
C SER A 177 4.83 -2.76 1.64
N ASN A 178 4.42 -4.02 1.67
CA ASN A 178 3.56 -4.57 2.74
C ASN A 178 4.22 -4.57 4.13
N THR A 179 5.52 -4.25 4.19
CA THR A 179 6.29 -4.08 5.41
C THR A 179 6.95 -2.71 5.45
N TYR A 180 7.19 -2.19 6.65
CA TYR A 180 7.88 -0.92 6.85
C TYR A 180 8.81 -0.99 8.07
N VAL A 181 10.08 -0.65 7.86
CA VAL A 181 11.05 -0.51 8.95
C VAL A 181 10.95 0.89 9.52
N ILE A 182 10.62 0.98 10.80
CA ILE A 182 10.42 2.26 11.48
C ILE A 182 11.75 3.01 11.58
N THR A 183 11.73 4.29 11.19
CA THR A 183 12.91 5.15 11.22
C THR A 183 12.85 6.13 12.39
N SER A 184 13.98 6.77 12.69
CA SER A 184 14.05 7.84 13.69
C SER A 184 13.14 9.04 13.38
N SER A 185 12.76 9.25 12.11
CA SER A 185 11.86 10.35 11.72
C SER A 185 10.41 10.09 12.13
N ASP A 186 10.08 8.86 12.50
CA ASP A 186 8.72 8.47 12.87
C ASP A 186 8.48 8.59 14.38
N VAL A 187 9.51 8.85 15.18
CA VAL A 187 9.41 8.98 16.63
C VAL A 187 8.36 10.02 17.02
N GLY A 188 7.48 9.64 17.96
CA GLY A 188 6.35 10.47 18.40
C GLY A 188 5.23 10.60 17.36
N LYS A 189 5.28 9.85 16.26
CA LYS A 189 4.22 9.80 15.23
C LYS A 189 3.45 8.49 15.31
N PHE A 190 2.20 8.55 14.86
CA PHE A 190 1.38 7.37 14.60
C PHE A 190 1.55 6.97 13.14
N LEU A 191 1.59 5.66 12.88
CA LEU A 191 1.71 5.10 11.54
C LEU A 191 0.39 4.49 11.10
N LYS A 192 0.07 4.57 9.82
CA LYS A 192 -1.00 3.80 9.17
C LYS A 192 -0.55 3.37 7.78
N VAL A 193 -1.30 2.46 7.18
CA VAL A 193 -1.07 2.02 5.81
C VAL A 193 -2.34 2.17 4.98
N VAL A 194 -2.21 2.67 3.77
CA VAL A 194 -3.26 2.64 2.76
C VAL A 194 -2.95 1.48 1.82
N VAL A 195 -3.92 0.59 1.61
CA VAL A 195 -3.85 -0.52 0.67
C VAL A 195 -4.77 -0.21 -0.49
N ALA A 196 -4.21 -0.12 -1.69
CA ALA A 196 -4.95 0.00 -2.94
C ALA A 196 -5.05 -1.38 -3.57
N ALA A 197 -6.26 -1.90 -3.72
CA ALA A 197 -6.55 -3.12 -4.45
C ALA A 197 -6.97 -2.78 -5.89
N THR A 198 -6.57 -3.59 -6.86
CA THR A 198 -6.88 -3.35 -8.28
C THR A 198 -7.50 -4.59 -8.92
N ASN A 199 -8.50 -4.40 -9.77
CA ASN A 199 -9.01 -5.38 -10.72
C ASN A 199 -9.31 -4.68 -12.07
N ASP A 200 -9.94 -5.38 -13.01
CA ASP A 200 -10.22 -4.82 -14.34
C ASP A 200 -11.22 -3.64 -14.32
N ALA A 201 -12.00 -3.49 -13.24
CA ALA A 201 -12.88 -2.33 -13.01
C ALA A 201 -12.14 -1.11 -12.43
N GLY A 202 -10.86 -1.26 -12.06
CA GLY A 202 -9.99 -0.19 -11.55
C GLY A 202 -9.47 -0.45 -10.15
N SER A 203 -8.98 0.62 -9.51
CA SER A 203 -8.36 0.57 -8.19
C SER A 203 -9.22 1.24 -7.11
N VAL A 204 -9.34 0.59 -5.95
CA VAL A 204 -10.01 1.12 -4.76
C VAL A 204 -9.09 1.01 -3.57
N SER A 205 -9.05 2.04 -2.71
CA SER A 205 -8.17 2.10 -1.55
C SER A 205 -8.92 1.96 -0.23
N ALA A 206 -8.30 1.28 0.73
CA ALA A 206 -8.75 1.20 2.12
C ALA A 206 -7.57 1.48 3.05
N ALA A 207 -7.81 2.23 4.12
CA ALA A 207 -6.79 2.54 5.12
C ALA A 207 -6.94 1.64 6.34
N SER A 208 -5.81 1.26 6.94
CA SER A 208 -5.81 0.66 8.26
C SER A 208 -6.23 1.67 9.33
N LEU A 209 -6.57 1.16 10.51
CA LEU A 209 -6.48 1.97 11.73
C LEU A 209 -5.01 2.39 11.98
N PRO A 210 -4.79 3.53 12.65
CA PRO A 210 -3.48 3.90 13.18
C PRO A 210 -2.88 2.83 14.09
N THR A 211 -1.56 2.83 14.24
CA THR A 211 -0.88 2.10 15.31
C THR A 211 -1.47 2.49 16.67
N ALA A 212 -1.60 1.52 17.59
CA ALA A 212 -2.22 1.74 18.91
C ALA A 212 -1.45 2.77 19.77
N SER A 213 -0.18 3.00 19.48
CA SER A 213 0.66 3.99 20.14
C SER A 213 1.55 4.69 19.12
N ALA A 214 2.02 5.88 19.48
CA ALA A 214 3.05 6.56 18.73
C ALA A 214 4.36 5.75 18.77
N VAL A 215 5.18 5.91 17.74
CA VAL A 215 6.51 5.29 17.68
C VAL A 215 7.35 5.76 18.85
N SER A 216 7.84 4.79 19.61
CA SER A 216 8.80 5.01 20.68
C SER A 216 10.20 5.16 20.09
N GLY A 217 10.88 6.21 20.52
CA GLY A 217 12.32 6.34 20.32
C GLY A 217 13.09 5.35 21.18
N ILE A 218 14.38 5.24 20.90
CA ILE A 218 15.33 4.53 21.74
C ILE A 218 15.69 5.48 22.89
N THR A 219 15.20 5.20 24.09
CA THR A 219 15.52 5.97 25.31
C THR A 219 16.78 5.38 25.94
N SER A 220 17.83 6.19 26.10
CA SER A 220 19.09 5.77 26.74
C SER A 220 18.88 5.68 28.25
N THR A 221 19.12 4.51 28.85
CA THR A 221 19.10 4.34 30.31
C THR A 221 20.46 3.81 30.79
N THR A 222 21.04 4.57 31.71
CA THR A 222 22.25 4.31 32.53
C THR A 222 23.41 3.60 31.86
N LEU A 223 24.44 4.40 31.56
CA LEU A 223 25.77 3.91 31.23
C LEU A 223 26.49 3.46 32.50
N SER A 224 26.90 2.20 32.59
CA SER A 224 27.78 1.72 33.65
C SER A 224 29.13 1.31 33.07
N LEU A 225 30.21 1.93 33.54
CA LEU A 225 31.57 1.50 33.21
C LEU A 225 31.91 0.28 34.07
N SER A 226 32.07 -0.88 33.47
CA SER A 226 32.65 -2.04 34.15
C SER A 226 34.15 -2.09 33.89
N GLY A 227 34.93 -1.67 34.86
CA GLY A 227 36.36 -1.87 34.91
C GLY A 227 36.89 -1.41 36.25
N SER A 228 37.57 -2.29 36.98
CA SER A 228 38.48 -1.87 38.06
C SER A 228 39.78 -1.46 37.39
N PRO A 229 40.08 -0.16 37.21
CA PRO A 229 41.46 0.19 36.94
C PRO A 229 42.22 -0.16 38.23
N THR A 230 43.20 -1.05 38.15
CA THR A 230 44.20 -1.19 39.21
C THR A 230 45.00 0.12 39.25
N VAL A 231 44.58 1.07 40.10
CA VAL A 231 45.23 2.39 40.19
C VAL A 231 45.99 2.54 41.50
N ALA A 232 47.30 2.73 41.38
CA ALA A 232 48.08 3.51 42.34
C ALA A 232 48.04 4.99 41.91
N TYR A 233 47.20 5.78 42.59
CA TYR A 233 47.22 7.26 42.80
C TYR A 233 47.64 8.25 41.67
N TYR A 234 46.75 9.01 40.97
CA TYR A 234 47.06 10.33 40.33
C TYR A 234 45.81 11.26 40.06
N ARG A 235 46.03 12.52 39.59
CA ARG A 235 45.20 13.73 39.86
C ARG A 235 44.56 14.52 38.68
N THR A 236 44.56 14.07 37.41
CA THR A 236 43.91 14.81 36.29
C THR A 236 43.06 13.92 35.38
N ALA A 237 41.79 14.30 35.18
CA ALA A 237 40.78 13.56 34.43
C ALA A 237 40.53 14.14 33.03
N THR A 238 40.45 13.27 32.01
CA THR A 238 39.85 13.65 30.72
C THR A 238 38.34 13.41 30.74
N PRO A 239 37.51 14.41 30.38
CA PRO A 239 36.08 14.19 30.28
C PRO A 239 35.79 13.29 29.08
N ILE A 240 35.11 12.17 29.35
CA ILE A 240 34.52 11.28 28.34
C ILE A 240 33.04 11.60 28.26
N SER A 241 32.50 11.71 27.04
CA SER A 241 31.06 11.87 26.79
C SER A 241 30.60 10.91 25.71
N ILE A 242 29.30 10.61 25.69
CA ILE A 242 28.69 9.66 24.76
C ILE A 242 27.46 10.31 24.13
N SER A 243 27.25 10.08 22.84
CA SER A 243 26.03 10.45 22.14
C SER A 243 25.33 9.20 21.62
N VAL A 244 24.02 9.13 21.81
CA VAL A 244 23.17 8.11 21.19
C VAL A 244 22.22 8.82 20.23
N THR A 245 22.15 8.36 18.99
CA THR A 245 21.20 8.88 18.00
C THR A 245 19.86 8.16 18.10
N ALA A 246 18.80 8.75 17.55
CA ALA A 246 17.46 8.16 17.59
C ALA A 246 17.34 6.80 16.86
N ASP A 247 18.25 6.50 15.93
CA ASP A 247 18.42 5.20 15.28
C ASP A 247 19.32 4.22 16.06
N GLY A 248 19.67 4.55 17.31
CA GLY A 248 20.39 3.67 18.23
C GLY A 248 21.90 3.61 18.02
N LYS A 249 22.47 4.44 17.14
CA LYS A 249 23.93 4.47 16.96
C LYS A 249 24.58 5.17 18.14
N VAL A 250 25.67 4.57 18.61
CA VAL A 250 26.45 5.09 19.74
C VAL A 250 27.76 5.66 19.22
N SER A 251 28.13 6.85 19.72
CA SER A 251 29.47 7.43 19.52
C SER A 251 30.06 7.89 20.85
N VAL A 252 31.36 7.65 21.04
CA VAL A 252 32.11 8.03 22.25
C VAL A 252 33.12 9.13 21.92
N PHE A 253 33.22 10.11 22.81
CA PHE A 253 34.09 11.27 22.70
C PHE A 253 35.04 11.35 23.89
N ALA A 254 36.28 11.77 23.65
CA ALA A 254 37.24 12.17 24.68
C ALA A 254 37.61 13.63 24.43
N ASN A 255 37.44 14.48 25.46
CA ASN A 255 37.68 15.93 25.35
C ASN A 255 36.95 16.59 24.16
N GLY A 256 35.69 16.18 23.93
CA GLY A 256 34.86 16.68 22.83
C GLY A 256 35.20 16.14 21.44
N LYS A 257 36.23 15.29 21.26
CA LYS A 257 36.59 14.69 19.98
C LYS A 257 36.17 13.21 19.91
N ILE A 258 35.58 12.79 18.78
CA ILE A 258 35.21 11.38 18.55
C ILE A 258 36.45 10.49 18.67
N ILE A 259 36.31 9.41 19.43
CA ILE A 259 37.32 8.35 19.49
C ILE A 259 37.25 7.51 18.20
N PRO A 260 38.34 7.42 17.41
CA PRO A 260 38.39 6.56 16.23
C PRO A 260 38.11 5.09 16.61
N GLY A 261 37.20 4.42 15.90
CA GLY A 261 36.72 3.08 16.24
C GLY A 261 35.54 3.03 17.21
N CYS A 262 35.20 4.16 17.85
CA CYS A 262 33.99 4.31 18.66
C CYS A 262 32.93 5.20 17.99
N LYS A 263 32.84 5.15 16.65
CA LYS A 263 31.92 5.99 15.87
C LYS A 263 30.81 5.13 15.26
N ASN A 264 29.57 5.57 15.44
CA ASN A 264 28.39 5.04 14.75
C ASN A 264 28.23 3.52 14.85
N ALA A 265 28.58 2.92 15.99
CA ALA A 265 28.42 1.48 16.15
C ALA A 265 26.94 1.12 16.19
N LEU A 266 26.53 0.19 15.32
CA LEU A 266 25.21 -0.41 15.30
C LEU A 266 25.13 -1.42 16.44
N THR A 267 24.25 -1.20 17.41
CA THR A 267 24.01 -2.17 18.49
C THR A 267 22.96 -3.18 18.03
N SER A 268 23.35 -4.16 17.22
CA SER A 268 22.54 -5.37 17.04
C SER A 268 22.58 -6.27 18.29
N SER A 269 23.50 -6.00 19.21
CA SER A 269 23.59 -6.62 20.53
C SER A 269 23.49 -5.55 21.63
N LEU A 270 22.96 -5.94 22.77
CA LEU A 270 22.73 -5.12 23.98
C LEU A 270 24.03 -4.57 24.63
N ALA A 271 25.17 -4.65 23.94
CA ALA A 271 26.48 -4.25 24.43
C ALA A 271 27.34 -3.71 23.29
N PHE A 272 27.81 -2.47 23.44
CA PHE A 272 28.88 -1.91 22.62
C PHE A 272 30.20 -1.98 23.38
N THR A 273 31.25 -2.46 22.72
CA THR A 273 32.62 -2.40 23.22
C THR A 273 33.49 -1.70 22.19
N CYS A 274 34.15 -0.62 22.60
CA CYS A 274 35.28 -0.10 21.85
C CYS A 274 36.55 -0.08 22.68
N ASN A 275 37.61 -0.56 22.05
CA ASN A 275 38.94 -0.57 22.61
C ASN A 275 39.62 0.75 22.21
N TRP A 276 39.71 1.67 23.16
CA TRP A 276 40.48 2.88 22.98
C TRP A 276 41.84 2.73 23.67
N LYS A 277 42.91 2.81 22.85
CA LYS A 277 44.28 2.98 23.34
C LYS A 277 44.63 4.46 23.25
N PRO A 278 44.53 5.24 24.33
CA PRO A 278 45.13 6.57 24.39
C PRO A 278 46.60 6.50 23.97
N THR A 279 47.06 7.52 23.23
CA THR A 279 48.42 7.62 22.68
C THR A 279 49.54 7.61 23.73
N THR A 280 49.19 7.71 25.02
CA THR A 280 50.17 7.75 26.10
C THR A 280 50.00 6.64 27.15
N HIS A 281 48.80 6.18 27.55
CA HIS A 281 48.67 5.26 28.70
C HIS A 281 47.40 4.37 28.74
N GLY A 282 47.55 3.05 28.58
CA GLY A 282 46.55 2.02 28.91
C GLY A 282 45.50 1.69 27.84
N SER A 283 44.61 0.74 28.14
CA SER A 283 43.41 0.41 27.34
C SER A 283 42.19 0.52 28.25
N VAL A 284 41.16 1.24 27.82
CA VAL A 284 39.89 1.32 28.54
C VAL A 284 38.84 0.53 27.76
N THR A 285 38.22 -0.46 28.41
CA THR A 285 37.05 -1.17 27.87
C THR A 285 35.81 -0.43 28.35
N LEU A 286 35.10 0.20 27.41
CA LEU A 286 33.78 0.78 27.69
C LEU A 286 32.72 -0.28 27.40
N VAL A 287 31.88 -0.60 28.40
CA VAL A 287 30.71 -1.45 28.22
C VAL A 287 29.48 -0.57 28.40
N SER A 288 28.55 -0.60 27.44
CA SER A 288 27.28 0.10 27.54
C SER A 288 26.16 -0.93 27.45
N THR A 289 25.36 -1.10 28.51
CA THR A 289 24.14 -1.91 28.47
C THR A 289 22.92 -1.05 28.14
N TYR A 290 22.07 -1.51 27.24
CA TYR A 290 20.87 -0.80 26.77
C TYR A 290 19.60 -1.54 27.16
N THR A 291 18.58 -0.80 27.64
CA THR A 291 17.24 -1.35 27.91
C THR A 291 16.18 -0.43 27.31
N PRO A 292 15.37 -0.88 26.33
CA PRO A 292 14.29 -0.06 25.79
C PRO A 292 13.22 0.16 26.86
N THR A 293 12.87 1.43 27.13
CA THR A 293 11.73 1.77 28.00
C THR A 293 10.81 2.77 27.30
N VAL A 294 9.51 2.48 27.38
CA VAL A 294 8.43 3.31 26.83
C VAL A 294 8.11 4.40 27.84
N ALA A 295 8.41 5.66 27.51
CA ALA A 295 7.62 6.85 27.88
C ALA A 295 8.41 8.13 27.59
N GLY A 296 7.81 9.01 26.78
CA GLY A 296 8.08 10.43 26.81
C GLY A 296 9.45 10.84 26.25
N TYR A 297 9.43 11.88 25.43
CA TYR A 297 10.64 12.61 25.11
C TYR A 297 11.26 13.13 26.41
N GLN A 298 12.31 12.45 26.89
CA GLN A 298 13.34 13.06 27.70
C GLN A 298 14.58 12.95 26.84
N SER A 299 14.96 14.07 26.22
CA SER A 299 16.36 14.33 25.90
C SER A 299 17.16 13.81 27.09
N SER A 300 18.05 12.85 26.86
CA SER A 300 18.90 12.33 27.93
C SER A 300 19.42 13.54 28.68
N THR A 301 19.05 13.64 29.96
CA THR A 301 19.83 14.46 30.85
C THR A 301 21.24 13.98 30.61
N SER A 302 22.07 14.93 30.19
CA SER A 302 23.50 14.89 30.40
C SER A 302 23.69 14.56 31.89
N SER A 303 23.60 13.28 32.24
CA SER A 303 24.27 12.77 33.41
C SER A 303 25.71 12.77 32.93
N SER A 304 26.32 13.95 33.10
CA SER A 304 27.74 14.16 33.07
C SER A 304 28.33 13.27 34.16
N TYR A 305 28.42 11.97 33.88
CA TYR A 305 29.26 11.10 34.66
C TYR A 305 30.67 11.62 34.38
N ARG A 306 31.21 12.38 35.34
CA ARG A 306 32.62 12.77 35.34
C ARG A 306 33.43 11.49 35.53
N ILE A 307 33.77 10.86 34.43
CA ILE A 307 34.66 9.71 34.45
C ILE A 307 36.06 10.26 34.71
N HIS A 308 36.64 9.92 35.87
CA HIS A 308 38.02 10.24 36.17
C HIS A 308 38.94 9.30 35.40
N VAL A 309 39.24 9.61 34.12
CA VAL A 309 40.32 8.92 33.40
C VAL A 309 41.63 9.62 33.72
N ILE A 310 42.38 9.02 34.63
CA ILE A 310 43.63 9.53 35.17
C ILE A 310 44.76 9.35 34.14
N MET A 311 45.26 10.45 33.57
CA MET A 311 46.37 10.41 32.61
C MET A 311 47.71 10.76 33.28
N ARG A 312 48.78 10.04 32.92
CA ARG A 312 50.17 10.43 33.24
C ARG A 312 50.59 11.58 32.32
N THR A 313 51.27 12.58 32.88
CA THR A 313 52.12 13.48 32.11
C THR A 313 53.56 13.21 32.51
N ASN A 314 54.41 12.86 31.54
CA ASN A 314 55.84 12.78 31.78
C ASN A 314 56.38 14.21 31.90
N LYS A 315 56.66 14.66 33.13
CA LYS A 315 57.64 15.73 33.32
C LYS A 315 59.02 15.10 33.43
N ARG A 316 59.92 15.48 32.52
CA ARG A 316 61.30 15.77 32.91
C ARG A 316 61.34 17.22 33.38
#